data_AF-A0A7C5QYN1-F1
#
_entry.id   AF-A0A7C5QYN1-F1
#
_cell.length_a   1.000
_cell.length_b   1.000
_cell.length_c   1.000
_cell.angle_alpha   90.00
_cell.angle_beta   90.00
_cell.angle_gamma   90.00
#
_symmetry.space_group_name_H-M   'P 1'
#
loop_
_entity.id
_entity.type
_entity.pdbx_description
1 polymer ?
#
loop_
_entity_poly.entity_id
_entity_poly.type
_entity_poly.pdbx_seq_one_letter_code
_entity_poly.pdbx_strand_id
1 'polypeptide(L)'
;MNHYTWVYVAGGGRNVPVGLYHSSKKGHLLIYVGKKITTIDFNVLDSKEYTFFIDNELCRIKLERRGDKMFYFFEIDKTTDTPLNRARRAMERKFVRQLLIGLVVFVLVVSGFVIYMNNRHTGNAEQMEKMLARHGVETLGRVLVEKEGPHSAVSYQYIVHNQSYTSRHIALPSSLMVPRGGMPLETGDEFVVTYFPPDPEVSRIDLARPSQRQIQLYRQR
;
A
#
# COMPACT_ATOMS: atom_id res chain seq x y z
N MET A 1 28.70 -31.56 -35.00
CA MET A 1 27.51 -31.04 -35.73
C MET A 1 26.51 -30.71 -34.65
N ASN A 2 26.03 -29.48 -34.60
CA ASN A 2 25.17 -29.02 -33.52
C ASN A 2 23.71 -29.12 -33.95
N HIS A 3 22.86 -29.64 -33.07
CA HIS A 3 21.43 -29.75 -33.29
C HIS A 3 20.71 -29.15 -32.09
N TYR A 4 19.81 -28.21 -32.36
CA TYR A 4 18.99 -27.56 -31.36
C TYR A 4 17.52 -27.69 -31.75
N THR A 5 16.67 -27.87 -30.76
CA THR A 5 15.22 -27.95 -30.95
C THR A 5 14.54 -27.11 -29.86
N TRP A 6 13.63 -26.26 -30.28
CA TRP A 6 12.71 -25.50 -29.45
C TRP A 6 11.28 -25.95 -29.73
N VAL A 7 10.36 -25.65 -28.82
CA VAL A 7 8.93 -25.87 -29.02
C VAL A 7 8.25 -24.51 -29.02
N TYR A 8 7.68 -24.14 -30.16
CA TYR A 8 6.80 -22.98 -30.26
C TYR A 8 5.38 -23.40 -29.89
N VAL A 9 4.77 -22.71 -28.93
CA VAL A 9 3.37 -22.95 -28.53
C VAL A 9 2.49 -21.94 -29.25
N ALA A 10 1.80 -22.40 -30.30
CA ALA A 10 0.90 -21.60 -31.11
C ALA A 10 -0.43 -21.32 -30.38
N GLY A 11 -1.22 -20.39 -30.93
CA GLY A 11 -2.57 -20.11 -30.44
C GLY A 11 -3.42 -21.38 -30.38
N GLY A 12 -4.09 -21.61 -29.25
CA GLY A 12 -4.87 -22.83 -29.00
C GLY A 12 -4.09 -23.99 -28.38
N GLY A 13 -2.83 -23.78 -27.95
CA GLY A 13 -2.04 -24.79 -27.22
C GLY A 13 -1.33 -25.81 -28.12
N ARG A 14 -1.27 -25.56 -29.43
CA ARG A 14 -0.60 -26.44 -30.38
C ARG A 14 0.92 -26.27 -30.30
N ASN A 15 1.62 -27.38 -30.05
CA ASN A 15 3.08 -27.42 -30.03
C ASN A 15 3.65 -27.63 -31.44
N VAL A 16 4.50 -26.72 -31.88
CA VAL A 16 5.20 -26.76 -33.16
C VAL A 16 6.70 -26.86 -32.88
N PRO A 17 7.36 -28.00 -33.18
CA PRO A 17 8.80 -28.10 -32.98
C PRO A 17 9.53 -27.23 -34.00
N VAL A 18 10.50 -26.46 -33.54
CA VAL A 18 11.37 -25.63 -34.38
C VAL A 18 12.78 -26.14 -34.15
N GLY A 19 13.47 -26.57 -35.20
CA GLY A 19 14.82 -27.07 -35.05
C GLY A 19 15.81 -26.45 -36.00
N LEU A 20 17.06 -26.52 -35.57
CA LEU A 20 18.22 -25.99 -36.26
C LEU A 20 19.32 -27.05 -36.24
N TYR A 21 19.83 -27.35 -37.43
CA TYR A 21 21.08 -28.08 -37.61
C TYR A 21 22.14 -27.10 -38.07
N HIS A 22 23.29 -27.08 -37.41
CA HIS A 22 24.40 -26.23 -37.78
C HIS A 22 25.74 -26.95 -37.64
N SER A 23 26.52 -26.97 -38.73
CA SER A 23 27.89 -27.44 -38.72
C SER A 23 28.84 -26.26 -38.54
N SER A 24 29.23 -25.94 -37.31
CA SER A 24 30.10 -24.78 -37.02
C SER A 24 31.45 -24.77 -37.76
N LYS A 25 31.95 -25.94 -38.19
CA LYS A 25 33.20 -26.05 -38.97
C LYS A 25 32.99 -25.86 -40.48
N LYS A 26 31.85 -26.29 -41.02
CA LYS A 26 31.56 -26.26 -42.47
C LYS A 26 30.57 -25.15 -42.87
N GLY A 27 29.96 -24.48 -41.89
CA GLY A 27 28.95 -23.45 -42.08
C GLY A 27 27.62 -23.94 -42.68
N HIS A 28 27.36 -25.25 -42.70
CA HIS A 28 26.08 -25.77 -43.20
C HIS A 28 24.99 -25.57 -42.16
N LEU A 29 23.92 -24.89 -42.53
CA LEU A 29 22.78 -24.56 -41.69
C LEU A 29 21.48 -25.08 -42.31
N LEU A 30 20.62 -25.66 -41.48
CA LEU A 30 19.27 -26.02 -41.84
C LEU A 30 18.32 -25.65 -40.70
N ILE A 31 17.25 -24.93 -41.02
CA ILE A 31 16.17 -24.58 -40.10
C ILE A 31 14.89 -25.26 -40.58
N TYR A 32 14.19 -25.93 -39.67
CA TYR A 32 12.91 -26.57 -39.94
C TYR A 32 11.86 -26.21 -38.89
N VAL A 33 10.60 -26.16 -39.31
CA VAL A 33 9.42 -25.91 -38.48
C VAL A 33 8.44 -27.05 -38.71
N GLY A 34 8.14 -27.81 -37.66
CA GLY A 34 7.37 -29.04 -37.76
C GLY A 34 8.11 -30.07 -38.61
N LYS A 35 7.51 -30.41 -39.75
CA LYS A 35 8.09 -31.33 -40.76
C LYS A 35 8.62 -30.59 -42.00
N LYS A 36 8.56 -29.25 -42.02
CA LYS A 36 8.89 -28.42 -43.19
C LYS A 36 10.24 -27.74 -43.01
N ILE A 37 11.14 -27.92 -43.96
CA ILE A 37 12.39 -27.14 -44.04
C ILE A 37 12.02 -25.71 -44.47
N THR A 38 12.46 -24.73 -43.68
CA THR A 38 12.16 -23.31 -43.92
C THR A 38 13.34 -22.59 -44.52
N THR A 39 14.55 -22.91 -44.05
CA THR A 39 15.80 -22.28 -44.51
C THR A 39 16.90 -23.31 -44.64
N ILE A 40 17.66 -23.23 -45.72
CA ILE A 40 18.94 -23.92 -45.89
C ILE A 40 19.94 -22.83 -46.26
N ASP A 41 21.08 -22.80 -45.58
CA ASP A 41 22.15 -21.85 -45.87
C ASP A 41 23.52 -22.53 -45.70
N PHE A 42 24.50 -22.06 -46.46
CA PHE A 42 25.85 -22.58 -46.47
C PHE A 42 26.83 -21.46 -46.09
N ASN A 43 28.01 -21.84 -45.62
CA ASN A 43 29.07 -20.89 -45.20
C ASN A 43 28.67 -19.94 -44.04
N VAL A 44 27.79 -20.39 -43.15
CA VAL A 44 27.41 -19.66 -41.94
C VAL A 44 28.49 -19.87 -40.86
N LEU A 45 29.59 -19.14 -40.94
CA LEU A 45 30.72 -19.26 -40.00
C LEU A 45 30.73 -18.17 -38.91
N ASP A 46 29.87 -17.17 -39.03
CA ASP A 46 29.74 -16.05 -38.10
C ASP A 46 28.28 -15.83 -37.69
N SER A 47 28.07 -14.84 -36.82
CA SER A 47 26.77 -14.44 -36.31
C SER A 47 25.82 -14.07 -37.44
N LYS A 48 24.61 -14.61 -37.41
CA LYS A 48 23.59 -14.37 -38.43
C LYS A 48 22.19 -14.57 -37.87
N GLU A 49 21.22 -13.84 -38.40
CA GLU A 49 19.83 -13.91 -37.98
C GLU A 49 18.95 -14.36 -39.14
N TYR A 50 17.97 -15.21 -38.84
CA TYR A 50 16.97 -15.68 -39.78
C TYR A 50 15.59 -15.40 -39.22
N THR A 51 14.72 -14.85 -40.06
CA THR A 51 13.35 -14.54 -39.69
C THR A 51 12.39 -15.37 -40.54
N PHE A 52 11.32 -15.86 -39.92
CA PHE A 52 10.30 -16.65 -40.58
C PHE A 52 8.99 -16.57 -39.79
N PHE A 53 7.87 -16.84 -40.47
CA PHE A 53 6.56 -16.87 -39.83
C PHE A 53 6.19 -18.28 -39.36
N ILE A 54 5.65 -18.35 -38.14
CA ILE A 54 4.87 -19.50 -37.67
C ILE A 54 3.44 -19.00 -37.47
N ASP A 55 2.52 -19.48 -38.32
CA ASP A 55 1.17 -18.92 -38.43
C ASP A 55 1.20 -17.40 -38.68
N ASN A 56 0.74 -16.60 -37.71
CA ASN A 56 0.71 -15.13 -37.76
C ASN A 56 1.78 -14.47 -36.89
N GLU A 57 2.72 -15.26 -36.35
CA GLU A 57 3.78 -14.80 -35.48
C GLU A 57 5.10 -14.74 -36.23
N LEU A 58 5.79 -13.60 -36.16
CA LEU A 58 7.14 -13.47 -36.70
C LEU A 58 8.13 -14.01 -35.67
N CYS A 59 8.89 -15.03 -36.05
CA CYS A 59 9.90 -15.64 -35.22
C CYS A 59 11.29 -15.39 -35.81
N ARG A 60 12.29 -15.40 -34.94
CA ARG A 60 13.69 -15.15 -35.30
C ARG A 60 14.57 -16.22 -34.68
N ILE A 61 15.49 -16.76 -35.47
CA ILE A 61 16.60 -17.57 -34.96
C ILE A 61 17.87 -16.77 -35.11
N LYS A 62 18.54 -16.52 -33.99
CA LYS A 62 19.79 -15.77 -33.93
C LYS A 62 20.95 -16.70 -33.61
N LEU A 63 21.97 -16.66 -34.47
CA LEU A 63 23.26 -17.28 -34.25
C LEU A 63 24.21 -16.20 -33.78
N GLU A 64 24.85 -16.40 -32.63
CA GLU A 64 25.85 -15.48 -32.10
C GLU A 64 27.18 -16.20 -31.91
N ARG A 65 28.22 -15.72 -32.58
CA ARG A 65 29.59 -16.18 -32.37
C ARG A 65 30.21 -15.40 -31.22
N ARG A 66 30.66 -16.11 -30.19
CA ARG A 66 31.42 -15.55 -29.06
C ARG A 66 32.73 -16.32 -28.94
N GLY A 67 33.79 -15.77 -29.56
CA GLY A 67 35.07 -16.46 -29.74
C GLY A 67 34.95 -17.70 -30.64
N ASP A 68 35.39 -18.84 -30.14
CA ASP A 68 35.35 -20.12 -30.88
C ASP A 68 34.04 -20.91 -30.71
N LYS A 69 33.06 -20.34 -30.00
CA LYS A 69 31.76 -20.96 -29.75
C LYS A 69 30.64 -20.21 -30.47
N MET A 70 29.66 -20.98 -30.94
CA MET A 70 28.43 -20.46 -31.56
C MET A 70 27.26 -20.74 -30.62
N PHE A 71 26.46 -19.71 -30.35
CA PHE A 71 25.25 -19.75 -29.52
C PHE A 71 24.02 -19.56 -30.39
N TYR A 72 22.90 -20.14 -29.98
CA TYR A 72 21.66 -20.18 -30.75
C TYR A 72 20.48 -19.74 -29.89
N PHE A 73 19.71 -18.79 -30.40
CA PHE A 73 18.56 -18.24 -29.72
C PHE A 73 17.34 -18.32 -30.64
N PHE A 74 16.19 -18.67 -30.06
CA PHE A 74 14.90 -18.61 -30.73
C PHE A 74 14.05 -17.55 -30.02
N GLU A 75 13.68 -16.51 -30.76
CA GLU A 75 12.99 -15.35 -30.25
C GLU A 75 11.70 -15.10 -31.02
N ILE A 76 10.70 -14.60 -30.31
CA ILE A 76 9.42 -14.21 -30.86
C ILE A 76 9.42 -12.69 -30.99
N ASP A 77 9.22 -12.20 -32.21
CA ASP A 77 9.17 -10.77 -32.46
C ASP A 77 7.80 -10.21 -32.06
N LYS A 78 7.80 -9.49 -30.93
CA LYS A 78 6.62 -8.80 -30.38
C LYS A 78 6.57 -7.32 -30.75
N THR A 79 7.60 -6.79 -31.42
CA THR A 79 7.73 -5.36 -31.73
C THR A 79 7.23 -5.04 -33.13
N THR A 80 7.45 -5.94 -34.10
CA THR A 80 6.97 -5.80 -35.47
C THR A 80 5.44 -5.80 -35.55
N ASP A 81 4.89 -5.03 -36.49
CA ASP A 81 3.45 -4.90 -36.68
C ASP A 81 2.84 -6.13 -37.39
N THR A 82 2.68 -7.23 -36.64
CA THR A 82 1.95 -8.42 -37.08
C THR A 82 0.49 -8.34 -36.63
N PRO A 83 -0.45 -9.01 -37.33
CA PRO A 83 -1.86 -9.05 -36.90
C PRO A 83 -2.03 -9.50 -35.44
N LEU A 84 -1.20 -10.43 -34.99
CA LEU A 84 -1.25 -10.98 -33.63
C LEU A 84 -0.69 -9.98 -32.60
N ASN A 85 0.39 -9.27 -32.92
CA ASN A 85 0.90 -8.18 -32.08
C ASN A 85 -0.09 -7.02 -31.98
N ARG A 86 -0.81 -6.68 -33.06
CA ARG A 86 -1.89 -5.67 -33.01
C ARG A 86 -3.01 -6.08 -32.07
N ALA A 87 -3.44 -7.34 -32.13
CA ALA A 87 -4.46 -7.87 -31.24
C ALA A 87 -4.02 -7.81 -29.77
N ARG A 88 -2.78 -8.24 -29.47
CA ARG A 88 -2.20 -8.15 -28.11
C ARG A 88 -2.18 -6.72 -27.59
N ARG A 89 -1.64 -5.77 -28.36
CA ARG A 89 -1.61 -4.35 -27.97
C ARG A 89 -3.01 -3.77 -27.75
N ALA A 90 -4.00 -4.18 -28.55
CA ALA A 90 -5.38 -3.74 -28.37
C ALA A 90 -5.98 -4.25 -27.05
N MET A 91 -5.69 -5.48 -26.65
CA MET A 91 -6.10 -6.03 -25.36
C MET A 91 -5.39 -5.34 -24.20
N GLU A 92 -4.08 -5.15 -24.29
CA GLU A 92 -3.29 -4.44 -23.27
C GLU A 92 -3.82 -3.02 -23.04
N ARG A 93 -4.12 -2.27 -24.11
CA ARG A 93 -4.73 -0.93 -24.00
C ARG A 93 -6.08 -0.95 -23.28
N LYS A 94 -6.92 -1.96 -23.54
CA LYS A 94 -8.21 -2.10 -22.84
C LYS A 94 -8.01 -2.35 -21.36
N PHE A 95 -7.09 -3.25 -21.01
CA PHE A 95 -6.80 -3.60 -19.62
C PHE A 95 -6.20 -2.41 -18.86
N VAL A 96 -5.22 -1.73 -19.44
CA VAL A 96 -4.63 -0.51 -18.84
C VAL A 96 -5.69 0.56 -18.65
N ARG A 97 -6.57 0.78 -19.63
CA ARG A 97 -7.67 1.75 -19.50
C ARG A 97 -8.63 1.37 -18.37
N GLN A 98 -9.00 0.09 -18.25
CA GLN A 98 -9.85 -0.40 -17.17
C GLN A 98 -9.20 -0.25 -15.80
N LEU A 99 -7.90 -0.55 -15.69
CA LEU A 99 -7.12 -0.40 -14.47
C LEU A 99 -7.03 1.07 -14.02
N LEU A 100 -6.79 1.99 -14.96
CA LEU A 100 -6.78 3.43 -14.67
C LEU A 100 -8.13 3.94 -14.20
N ILE A 101 -9.23 3.53 -14.84
CA ILE A 101 -10.58 3.88 -14.41
C ILE A 101 -10.85 3.34 -13.00
N GLY A 102 -10.51 2.08 -12.74
CA GLY A 102 -10.66 1.46 -11.42
C GLY A 102 -9.88 2.18 -10.33
N LEU A 103 -8.65 2.61 -10.62
CA LEU A 103 -7.81 3.38 -9.70
C LEU A 103 -8.46 4.73 -9.33
N VAL A 104 -9.00 5.46 -10.32
CA VAL A 104 -9.67 6.74 -10.08
C VAL A 104 -10.88 6.57 -9.17
N VAL A 105 -11.72 5.56 -9.45
CA VAL A 105 -12.90 5.26 -8.61
C VAL A 105 -12.48 4.90 -7.18
N PHE A 106 -11.44 4.07 -7.03
CA PHE A 106 -10.92 3.68 -5.73
C PHE A 106 -10.45 4.88 -4.90
N VAL A 107 -9.68 5.78 -5.51
CA VAL A 107 -9.21 7.00 -4.83
C VAL A 107 -10.40 7.86 -4.38
N LEU A 108 -11.41 8.05 -5.23
CA LEU A 108 -12.59 8.84 -4.87
C LEU A 108 -13.36 8.24 -3.69
N VAL A 109 -13.51 6.91 -3.64
CA VAL A 109 -14.18 6.22 -2.53
C VAL A 109 -13.40 6.38 -1.23
N VAL A 110 -12.08 6.17 -1.26
CA VAL A 110 -11.22 6.31 -0.08
C VAL A 110 -11.23 7.77 0.43
N SER A 111 -11.09 8.75 -0.47
CA SER A 111 -11.16 10.16 -0.10
C SER A 111 -12.51 10.52 0.52
N GLY A 112 -13.62 10.06 -0.08
CA GLY A 112 -14.96 10.26 0.48
C GLY A 112 -15.11 9.64 1.87
N PHE A 113 -14.58 8.43 2.07
CA PHE A 113 -14.61 7.74 3.36
C PHE A 113 -13.80 8.48 4.44
N VAL A 114 -12.60 8.96 4.11
CA VAL A 114 -11.76 9.75 5.04
C VAL A 114 -12.44 11.05 5.43
N ILE A 115 -13.00 11.78 4.46
CA ILE A 115 -13.75 13.03 4.72
C ILE A 115 -14.95 12.76 5.62
N TYR A 116 -15.70 11.69 5.34
CA TYR A 116 -16.85 11.28 6.15
C TYR A 116 -16.45 10.94 7.59
N MET A 117 -15.37 10.18 7.80
CA MET A 117 -14.86 9.86 9.13
C MET A 117 -14.41 11.11 9.89
N ASN A 118 -13.69 12.02 9.24
CA ASN A 118 -13.22 13.25 9.86
C ASN A 118 -14.38 14.14 10.34
N ASN A 119 -15.42 14.30 9.53
CA ASN A 119 -16.60 15.08 9.90
C ASN A 119 -17.40 14.47 11.06
N ARG A 120 -17.43 13.15 11.21
CA ARG A 120 -18.05 12.47 12.36
C ARG A 120 -17.29 12.75 13.66
N HIS A 121 -15.96 12.78 13.62
CA HIS A 121 -15.15 13.05 14.80
C HIS A 121 -15.29 14.49 15.32
N THR A 122 -15.31 15.48 14.42
CA THR A 122 -15.47 16.90 14.81
C THR A 122 -16.88 17.22 15.30
N GLY A 123 -17.91 16.67 14.65
CA GLY A 123 -19.32 16.89 15.04
C GLY A 123 -19.64 16.40 16.46
N ASN A 124 -19.07 15.26 16.87
CA ASN A 124 -19.30 14.70 18.22
C ASN A 124 -18.69 15.57 19.33
N ALA A 125 -17.49 16.13 19.10
CA ALA A 125 -16.82 16.98 20.08
C ALA A 125 -17.58 18.29 20.32
N GLU A 126 -18.06 18.93 19.25
CA GLU A 126 -18.83 20.18 19.34
C GLU A 126 -20.21 19.97 19.98
N GLN A 127 -20.88 18.87 19.65
CA GLN A 127 -22.15 18.50 20.27
C GLN A 127 -21.99 18.19 21.76
N MET A 128 -20.95 17.44 22.13
CA MET A 128 -20.61 17.15 23.52
C MET A 128 -20.36 18.44 24.31
N GLU A 129 -19.58 19.37 23.76
CA GLU A 129 -19.32 20.66 24.39
C GLU A 129 -20.61 21.48 24.60
N LYS A 130 -21.50 21.51 23.60
CA LYS A 130 -22.81 22.16 23.70
C LYS A 130 -23.71 21.51 24.78
N MET A 131 -23.65 20.19 24.95
CA MET A 131 -24.41 19.48 25.99
C MET A 131 -23.88 19.81 27.39
N LEU A 132 -22.56 19.74 27.59
CA LEU A 132 -21.91 20.07 28.86
C LEU A 132 -22.10 21.54 29.25
N ALA A 133 -22.08 22.46 28.27
CA ALA A 133 -22.29 23.89 28.55
C ALA A 133 -23.73 24.21 29.02
N ARG A 134 -24.73 23.42 28.62
CA ARG A 134 -26.15 23.67 28.94
C ARG A 134 -26.64 22.92 30.17
N HIS A 135 -26.17 21.70 30.38
CA HIS A 135 -26.70 20.78 31.39
C HIS A 135 -25.59 20.13 32.24
N GLY A 136 -24.35 20.59 32.11
CA GLY A 136 -23.23 20.05 32.85
C GLY A 136 -23.34 20.31 34.34
N VAL A 137 -23.00 19.29 35.13
CA VAL A 137 -22.85 19.40 36.59
C VAL A 137 -21.39 19.19 36.93
N GLU A 138 -20.90 19.99 37.88
CA GLU A 138 -19.51 19.94 38.33
C GLU A 138 -19.33 18.93 39.46
N THR A 139 -18.22 18.19 39.41
CA THR A 139 -17.72 17.31 40.48
C THR A 139 -16.19 17.39 40.53
N LEU A 140 -15.58 16.73 41.50
CA LEU A 140 -14.13 16.61 41.58
C LEU A 140 -13.66 15.31 40.93
N GLY A 141 -12.67 15.42 40.05
CA GLY A 141 -11.98 14.29 39.46
C GLY A 141 -10.51 14.27 39.84
N ARG A 142 -9.94 13.07 39.84
CA ARG A 142 -8.52 12.80 40.08
C ARG A 142 -7.84 12.41 38.80
N VAL A 143 -6.69 13.02 38.54
CA VAL A 143 -5.87 12.73 37.36
C VAL A 143 -5.07 11.44 37.57
N LEU A 144 -4.96 10.64 36.52
CA LEU A 144 -4.13 9.46 36.43
C LEU A 144 -3.13 9.72 35.31
N VAL A 145 -1.84 9.76 35.67
CA VAL A 145 -0.75 9.99 34.73
C VAL A 145 0.00 8.68 34.52
N GLU A 146 -0.05 8.17 33.30
CA GLU A 146 0.68 6.98 32.87
C GLU A 146 1.84 7.40 31.96
N LYS A 147 3.07 7.07 32.39
CA LYS A 147 4.29 7.44 31.67
C LYS A 147 4.81 6.22 30.91
N GLU A 148 4.62 6.18 29.59
CA GLU A 148 5.17 5.15 28.70
C GLU A 148 6.24 5.78 27.79
N GLY A 149 7.49 5.83 28.29
CA GLY A 149 8.64 6.31 27.51
C GLY A 149 8.51 7.78 27.09
N PRO A 150 8.61 8.12 25.78
CA PRO A 150 8.52 9.50 25.30
C PRO A 150 7.08 10.04 25.25
N HIS A 151 6.07 9.24 25.60
CA HIS A 151 4.66 9.63 25.61
C HIS A 151 4.06 9.47 27.00
N SER A 152 3.31 10.49 27.43
CA SER A 152 2.52 10.42 28.66
C SER A 152 1.04 10.40 28.30
N ALA A 153 0.32 9.41 28.81
CA ALA A 153 -1.12 9.37 28.72
C ALA A 153 -1.72 9.95 30.01
N VAL A 154 -2.70 10.83 29.86
CA VAL A 154 -3.44 11.41 30.98
C VAL A 154 -4.89 10.96 30.89
N SER A 155 -5.40 10.36 31.95
CA SER A 155 -6.81 10.06 32.14
C SER A 155 -7.29 10.67 33.47
N TYR A 156 -8.60 10.67 33.71
CA TYR A 156 -9.13 11.13 34.98
C TYR A 156 -10.30 10.27 35.44
N GLN A 157 -10.48 10.20 36.76
CA GLN A 157 -11.50 9.42 37.43
C GLN A 157 -12.33 10.31 38.35
N TYR A 158 -13.64 10.16 38.36
CA TYR A 158 -14.56 10.90 39.23
C TYR A 158 -15.72 10.01 39.67
N ILE A 159 -16.39 10.41 40.75
CA ILE A 159 -17.47 9.63 41.36
C ILE A 159 -18.79 10.38 41.22
N VAL A 160 -19.81 9.67 40.74
CA VAL A 160 -21.19 10.14 40.62
C VAL A 160 -22.10 9.04 41.19
N HIS A 161 -22.98 9.37 42.14
CA HIS A 161 -23.88 8.40 42.80
C HIS A 161 -23.19 7.11 43.31
N ASN A 162 -21.98 7.25 43.88
CA ASN A 162 -21.17 6.13 44.38
C ASN A 162 -20.66 5.15 43.28
N GLN A 163 -20.77 5.53 42.01
CA GLN A 163 -20.16 4.84 40.87
C GLN A 163 -18.97 5.65 40.35
N SER A 164 -17.88 4.95 40.04
CA SER A 164 -16.67 5.56 39.49
C SER A 164 -16.71 5.54 37.97
N TYR A 165 -16.39 6.68 37.36
CA TYR A 165 -16.25 6.83 35.92
C TYR A 165 -14.82 7.23 35.59
N THR A 166 -14.27 6.64 34.53
CA THR A 166 -12.89 6.90 34.07
C THR A 166 -12.93 7.34 32.62
N SER A 167 -12.24 8.45 32.32
CA SER A 167 -12.16 8.96 30.95
C SER A 167 -11.23 8.13 30.08
N ARG A 168 -11.41 8.21 28.76
CA ARG A 168 -10.42 7.67 27.80
C ARG A 168 -9.08 8.41 27.91
N HIS A 169 -8.00 7.72 27.55
CA HIS A 169 -6.63 8.26 27.56
C HIS A 169 -6.50 9.45 26.60
N ILE A 170 -6.00 10.56 27.12
CA ILE A 170 -5.57 11.71 26.31
C ILE A 170 -4.05 11.58 26.18
N ALA A 171 -3.58 11.20 24.99
CA ALA A 171 -2.15 11.18 24.69
C ALA A 171 -1.64 12.62 24.57
N LEU A 172 -0.79 13.04 25.50
CA LEU A 172 -0.15 14.35 25.49
C LEU A 172 1.34 14.17 25.18
N PRO A 173 1.92 14.99 24.28
CA PRO A 173 3.37 15.09 24.16
C PRO A 173 3.96 15.45 25.53
N SER A 174 5.04 14.79 25.94
CA SER A 174 5.66 14.99 27.26
C SER A 174 6.07 16.45 27.55
N SER A 175 6.27 17.26 26.50
CA SER A 175 6.53 18.72 26.58
C SER A 175 5.31 19.58 26.90
N LEU A 176 4.09 19.02 26.89
CA LEU A 176 2.81 19.69 27.18
C LEU A 176 2.17 19.22 28.50
N MET A 177 2.90 18.50 29.37
CA MET A 177 2.46 18.12 30.74
C MET A 177 2.40 19.30 31.72
N VAL A 178 2.17 20.50 31.19
CA VAL A 178 1.96 21.74 31.92
C VAL A 178 0.62 22.28 31.41
N PRO A 179 -0.48 22.14 32.16
CA PRO A 179 -1.75 22.79 31.83
C PRO A 179 -1.52 24.31 31.66
N ARG A 180 -2.51 25.00 31.08
CA ARG A 180 -2.57 26.47 31.10
C ARG A 180 -2.57 26.96 32.57
N GLY A 181 -1.39 27.14 33.15
CA GLY A 181 -1.21 27.30 34.60
C GLY A 181 0.20 26.99 35.13
N GLY A 182 1.08 26.35 34.36
CA GLY A 182 2.51 26.30 34.67
C GLY A 182 2.99 25.16 35.59
N MET A 183 2.07 24.38 36.19
CA MET A 183 2.42 23.35 37.17
C MET A 183 2.39 21.93 36.56
N PRO A 184 3.33 21.03 36.93
CA PRO A 184 3.36 19.67 36.41
C PRO A 184 2.16 18.86 36.92
N LEU A 185 1.54 18.07 36.03
CA LEU A 185 0.48 17.13 36.40
C LEU A 185 1.06 15.87 37.04
N GLU A 186 0.55 15.52 38.22
CA GLU A 186 0.86 14.28 38.91
C GLU A 186 -0.40 13.41 39.11
N THR A 187 -0.18 12.09 39.20
CA THR A 187 -1.25 11.16 39.54
C THR A 187 -1.81 11.49 40.93
N GLY A 188 -3.12 11.63 41.02
CA GLY A 188 -3.84 12.01 42.22
C GLY A 188 -4.17 13.50 42.31
N ASP A 189 -3.66 14.35 41.40
CA ASP A 189 -4.02 15.77 41.38
C ASP A 189 -5.53 15.95 41.13
N GLU A 190 -6.16 16.87 41.88
CA GLU A 190 -7.62 17.06 41.88
C GLU A 190 -8.05 18.31 41.08
N PHE A 191 -8.94 18.13 40.11
CA PHE A 191 -9.49 19.19 39.27
C PHE A 191 -11.01 19.09 39.12
N VAL A 192 -11.64 20.20 38.70
CA VAL A 192 -13.07 20.23 38.40
C VAL A 192 -13.36 19.42 37.13
N VAL A 193 -14.33 18.50 37.22
CA VAL A 193 -14.88 17.75 36.09
C VAL A 193 -16.32 18.18 35.89
N THR A 194 -16.67 18.55 34.66
CA THR A 194 -18.07 18.76 34.25
C THR A 194 -18.55 17.49 33.55
N TYR A 195 -19.67 16.93 34.00
CA TYR A 195 -20.30 15.75 33.38
C TYR A 195 -21.78 16.00 33.08
N PHE A 196 -22.36 15.21 32.18
CA PHE A 196 -23.78 15.28 31.85
C PHE A 196 -24.58 14.31 32.74
N PRO A 197 -25.52 14.77 33.60
CA PRO A 197 -26.17 13.88 34.57
C PRO A 197 -26.95 12.70 34.00
N PRO A 198 -27.67 12.82 32.85
CA PRO A 198 -28.35 11.69 32.24
C PRO A 198 -27.42 10.64 31.63
N ASP A 199 -26.18 11.01 31.29
CA ASP A 199 -25.15 10.10 30.78
C ASP A 199 -23.77 10.53 31.30
N PRO A 200 -23.37 10.06 32.49
CA PRO A 200 -22.13 10.48 33.13
C PRO A 200 -20.87 10.10 32.35
N GLU A 201 -20.91 9.23 31.33
CA GLU A 201 -19.74 8.95 30.49
C GLU A 201 -19.32 10.16 29.65
N VAL A 202 -20.25 11.09 29.41
CA VAL A 202 -19.99 12.35 28.73
C VAL A 202 -19.46 13.35 29.75
N SER A 203 -18.14 13.52 29.79
CA SER A 203 -17.46 14.41 30.74
C SER A 203 -16.24 15.13 30.18
N ARG A 204 -15.85 16.22 30.86
CA ARG A 204 -14.67 17.03 30.55
C ARG A 204 -14.03 17.52 31.85
N ILE A 205 -12.73 17.25 32.01
CA ILE A 205 -11.92 17.83 33.09
C ILE A 205 -11.42 19.23 32.69
N ASP A 206 -11.48 20.18 33.62
CA ASP A 206 -10.91 21.51 33.48
C ASP A 206 -9.59 21.59 34.25
N LEU A 207 -8.49 21.35 33.54
CA LEU A 207 -7.13 21.39 34.09
C LEU A 207 -6.68 22.81 34.50
N ALA A 208 -7.44 23.86 34.18
CA ALA A 208 -7.18 25.22 34.66
C ALA A 208 -7.90 25.53 35.99
N ARG A 209 -8.79 24.64 36.45
CA ARG A 209 -9.56 24.77 37.69
C ARG A 209 -9.21 23.65 38.68
N PRO A 210 -8.03 23.70 39.33
CA PRO A 210 -7.68 22.78 40.42
C PRO A 210 -8.59 22.97 41.63
N SER A 211 -8.74 21.93 42.46
CA SER A 211 -9.47 22.03 43.73
C SER A 211 -8.74 22.95 44.71
N GLN A 212 -9.46 23.50 45.70
CA GLN A 212 -8.83 24.34 46.74
C GLN A 212 -7.70 23.60 47.48
N ARG A 213 -7.89 22.30 47.72
CA ARG A 213 -6.87 21.42 48.29
C ARG A 213 -5.66 21.30 47.36
N GLN A 214 -5.88 21.12 46.07
CA GLN A 214 -4.81 21.02 45.07
C GLN A 214 -4.02 22.33 44.94
N ILE A 215 -4.68 23.49 45.02
CA ILE A 215 -4.02 24.80 45.02
C ILE A 215 -3.06 24.92 46.22
N GLN A 216 -3.47 24.46 47.40
CA GLN A 216 -2.61 24.48 48.59
C GLN A 216 -1.41 23.54 48.43
N LEU A 217 -1.62 22.35 47.87
CA LEU A 217 -0.53 21.41 47.58
C LEU A 217 0.49 21.99 46.60
N TYR A 218 0.03 22.66 45.54
CA TYR A 218 0.90 23.34 44.58
C TYR A 218 1.70 24.49 45.18
N ARG A 219 1.24 25.14 46.26
CA ARG A 219 2.00 26.18 46.96
C ARG A 219 3.10 25.62 47.88
N GLN A 220 3.02 24.34 48.22
CA GLN A 220 3.97 23.65 49.09
C GLN A 220 5.04 22.86 48.32
N ARG A 221 4.81 22.63 47.02
CA ARG A 221 5.77 22.04 46.08
C ARG A 221 6.70 23.12 45.54
#